data_AF-A0A365MTI5-F1
#
_entry.id   AF-A0A365MTI5-F1
#
_cell.length_a   1.000
_cell.length_b   1.000
_cell.length_c   1.000
_cell.angle_alpha   90.00
_cell.angle_beta   90.00
_cell.angle_gamma   90.00
#
_symmetry.space_group_name_H-M   'P 1'
#
loop_
_entity.id
_entity.type
_entity.pdbx_description
1 polymer ?
#
loop_
_entity_poly.entity_id
_entity_poly.type
_entity_poly.pdbx_seq_one_letter_code
_entity_poly.pdbx_strand_id
1 'polypeptide(L)'
;MMQHVLYLVGQLQLGEDGHVSDSLDSEDSEPRGQDWCSSGEVPSDPGISHINRDNSDTSTDEDAGFGEDEEAHEGRTSGYEGSDFSLPNGYWLRLSEALFQLSMMFWTHQDPSGNMSSSAINYYTAVMGIQQQSLTFHSAHNSTSELAGLIWIGRLLFLEYALPVYSYNTLVYEWPCRDHYPSQPDRLDAIRKKYLNRGCYTPFGEIIELKAFA
;
A
#
# COMPACT_ATOMS: atom_id res chain seq x y z
N MET A 1 -5.06 14.42 -18.62
CA MET A 1 -4.25 13.81 -17.53
C MET A 1 -3.09 14.71 -17.11
N MET A 2 -2.21 15.17 -18.02
CA MET A 2 -1.08 16.06 -17.67
C MET A 2 -1.49 17.40 -17.02
N GLN A 3 -2.61 18.00 -17.41
CA GLN A 3 -3.06 19.30 -16.86
C GLN A 3 -3.38 19.24 -15.36
N HIS A 4 -3.93 18.12 -14.87
CA HIS A 4 -4.23 17.96 -13.45
C HIS A 4 -2.98 17.70 -12.61
N VAL A 5 -2.00 16.97 -13.17
CA VAL A 5 -0.70 16.77 -12.52
C VAL A 5 0.05 18.10 -12.42
N LEU A 6 0.10 18.88 -13.50
CA LEU A 6 0.73 20.21 -13.50
C LEU A 6 0.01 21.19 -12.57
N TYR A 7 -1.32 21.10 -12.47
CA TYR A 7 -2.09 21.89 -11.51
C TYR A 7 -1.72 21.53 -10.06
N LEU A 8 -1.62 20.24 -9.73
CA LEU A 8 -1.18 19.79 -8.41
C LEU A 8 0.25 20.26 -8.08
N VAL A 9 1.18 20.16 -9.04
CA VAL A 9 2.56 20.66 -8.88
C VAL A 9 2.58 22.17 -8.68
N GLY A 10 1.78 22.93 -9.44
CA GLY A 10 1.68 24.38 -9.28
C GLY A 10 1.14 24.81 -7.91
N GLN A 11 0.21 24.06 -7.32
CA GLN A 11 -0.33 24.32 -5.98
C GLN A 11 0.67 24.01 -4.85
N LEU A 12 1.67 23.16 -5.11
CA LEU A 12 2.75 22.87 -4.18
C LEU A 12 3.85 23.95 -4.23
N GLN A 13 4.14 24.50 -5.42
CA GLN A 13 5.15 25.54 -5.62
C GLN A 13 4.71 26.93 -5.13
N LEU A 14 3.41 27.25 -5.14
CA LEU A 14 2.90 28.52 -4.60
C LEU A 14 3.01 28.64 -3.06
N GLY A 15 3.42 27.59 -2.35
CA GLY A 15 3.63 27.60 -0.90
C GLY A 15 5.06 28.00 -0.47
N GLU A 16 5.96 28.30 -1.41
CA GLU A 16 7.40 28.43 -1.16
C GLU A 16 7.90 29.88 -0.95
N ASP A 17 7.03 30.89 -1.07
CA ASP A 17 7.43 32.30 -0.90
C ASP A 17 7.36 32.75 0.58
N GLY A 18 8.31 32.26 1.37
CA GLY A 18 8.47 32.56 2.80
C GLY A 18 9.90 32.90 3.18
N HIS A 19 10.42 34.01 2.66
CA HIS A 19 11.52 34.85 3.18
C HIS A 19 12.83 34.14 3.64
N VAL A 20 13.77 34.03 2.70
CA VAL A 20 15.20 33.82 2.92
C VAL A 20 15.77 34.95 3.79
N SER A 21 16.56 34.60 4.80
CA SER A 21 17.51 35.54 5.41
C SER A 21 18.87 34.88 5.50
N ASP A 22 19.79 35.51 4.78
CA ASP A 22 21.22 35.30 4.68
C ASP A 22 21.92 34.93 5.99
N SER A 23 22.83 33.96 5.91
CA SER A 23 24.12 34.09 6.59
C SER A 23 25.22 33.39 5.76
N LEU A 24 26.30 34.13 5.57
CA LEU A 24 27.44 33.94 4.69
C LEU A 24 28.46 32.89 5.18
N ASP A 25 29.18 32.36 4.19
CA ASP A 25 30.60 31.96 4.14
C ASP A 25 31.14 30.82 5.01
N SER A 26 31.65 29.78 4.33
CA SER A 26 33.07 29.38 4.46
C SER A 26 33.49 28.46 3.30
N GLU A 27 34.61 28.82 2.69
CA GLU A 27 35.25 28.23 1.51
C GLU A 27 35.97 26.89 1.80
N ASP A 28 36.27 26.18 0.70
CA ASP A 28 37.34 25.20 0.48
C ASP A 28 37.34 23.84 1.21
N SER A 29 37.19 22.76 0.43
CA SER A 29 38.31 21.85 0.09
C SER A 29 37.87 20.68 -0.80
N GLU A 30 38.62 20.50 -1.90
CA GLU A 30 38.56 19.45 -2.93
C GLU A 30 38.88 18.01 -2.43
N PRO A 31 38.66 16.97 -3.26
CA PRO A 31 38.32 15.62 -2.83
C PRO A 31 39.52 14.66 -2.68
N ARG A 32 39.33 13.59 -1.89
CA ARG A 32 40.24 12.43 -1.86
C ARG A 32 39.48 11.15 -2.08
N GLY A 33 39.84 10.45 -3.16
CA GLY A 33 39.34 9.14 -3.51
C GLY A 33 39.97 7.97 -2.73
N GLN A 34 39.35 6.81 -2.93
CA GLN A 34 39.83 5.42 -2.91
C GLN A 34 38.56 4.55 -2.79
N ASP A 35 38.02 3.96 -3.86
CA ASP A 35 38.51 2.79 -4.60
C ASP A 35 38.76 1.58 -3.69
N TRP A 36 37.76 0.71 -3.50
CA TRP A 36 37.96 -0.67 -3.06
C TRP A 36 37.01 -1.62 -3.82
N CYS A 37 37.64 -2.60 -4.44
CA CYS A 37 37.13 -3.50 -5.45
C CYS A 37 36.08 -4.50 -4.95
N SER A 38 35.29 -4.93 -5.93
CA SER A 38 34.56 -6.20 -5.98
C SER A 38 35.48 -7.41 -5.80
N SER A 39 35.03 -8.42 -5.06
CA SER A 39 35.44 -9.83 -5.24
C SER A 39 34.37 -10.75 -4.68
N GLY A 40 33.94 -11.72 -5.49
CA GLY A 40 32.92 -12.70 -5.17
C GLY A 40 33.44 -14.05 -4.66
N GLU A 41 32.46 -14.85 -4.23
CA GLU A 41 32.38 -16.33 -4.18
C GLU A 41 33.21 -17.06 -3.09
N VAL A 42 32.82 -18.16 -2.39
CA VAL A 42 31.68 -19.13 -2.31
C VAL A 42 31.98 -20.07 -1.06
N PRO A 43 31.13 -21.03 -0.58
CA PRO A 43 30.55 -21.08 0.78
C PRO A 43 31.24 -22.09 1.73
N SER A 44 30.68 -22.35 2.92
CA SER A 44 31.02 -23.55 3.71
C SER A 44 29.81 -24.06 4.49
N ASP A 45 29.45 -25.32 4.23
CA ASP A 45 28.56 -26.19 5.02
C ASP A 45 29.26 -26.65 6.32
N PRO A 46 28.50 -27.07 7.36
CA PRO A 46 28.56 -28.50 7.66
C PRO A 46 27.23 -29.11 8.16
N GLY A 47 26.83 -30.22 7.53
CA GLY A 47 27.03 -31.54 8.14
C GLY A 47 26.21 -31.91 9.38
N ILE A 48 25.09 -32.57 9.09
CA ILE A 48 24.20 -33.42 9.91
C ILE A 48 24.89 -34.29 10.98
N SER A 49 24.26 -34.42 12.17
CA SER A 49 24.18 -35.71 12.86
C SER A 49 22.79 -35.93 13.50
N HIS A 50 22.25 -37.12 13.22
CA HIS A 50 20.94 -37.65 13.62
C HIS A 50 20.95 -38.18 15.06
N ILE A 51 19.86 -38.00 15.83
CA ILE A 51 19.37 -39.05 16.74
C ILE A 51 17.82 -39.00 16.86
N ASN A 52 17.24 -40.19 16.76
CA ASN A 52 15.84 -40.62 16.72
C ASN A 52 15.00 -40.21 17.97
N ARG A 53 13.73 -39.77 17.80
CA ARG A 53 12.47 -40.58 17.86
C ARG A 53 12.01 -40.88 19.30
N ASP A 54 10.88 -40.30 19.72
CA ASP A 54 9.79 -41.12 20.24
C ASP A 54 8.41 -40.47 20.10
N ASN A 55 7.43 -41.32 19.82
CA ASN A 55 6.05 -41.02 19.50
C ASN A 55 5.21 -41.52 20.69
N SER A 56 4.39 -40.66 21.30
CA SER A 56 3.34 -41.14 22.20
C SER A 56 2.07 -40.31 22.03
N ASP A 57 1.21 -40.83 21.17
CA ASP A 57 -0.22 -40.57 21.17
C ASP A 57 -0.82 -41.06 22.51
N THR A 58 -1.58 -40.20 23.18
CA THR A 58 -2.61 -40.68 24.09
C THR A 58 -3.88 -39.86 23.87
N SER A 59 -4.86 -40.51 23.25
CA SER A 59 -6.25 -40.11 23.19
C SER A 59 -6.93 -40.55 24.48
N THR A 60 -7.62 -39.66 25.17
CA THR A 60 -8.66 -40.04 26.13
C THR A 60 -9.75 -38.97 26.11
N ASP A 61 -10.92 -39.38 25.61
CA ASP A 61 -12.20 -38.67 25.66
C ASP A 61 -12.87 -38.82 27.04
N GLU A 62 -13.95 -38.05 27.21
CA GLU A 62 -15.06 -38.14 28.19
C GLU A 62 -14.84 -37.48 29.58
N ASP A 63 -15.51 -36.34 29.84
CA ASP A 63 -16.83 -36.30 30.50
C ASP A 63 -17.17 -34.89 31.02
N ALA A 64 -18.45 -34.54 30.94
CA ALA A 64 -19.05 -33.25 31.25
C ALA A 64 -19.28 -33.03 32.75
N GLY A 65 -18.98 -31.83 33.23
CA GLY A 65 -19.37 -31.36 34.56
C GLY A 65 -19.77 -29.88 34.50
N PHE A 66 -21.09 -29.62 34.57
CA PHE A 66 -21.64 -28.30 34.80
C PHE A 66 -21.22 -27.81 36.19
N GLY A 67 -20.54 -26.67 36.24
CA GLY A 67 -20.30 -25.89 37.45
C GLY A 67 -20.55 -24.42 37.13
N GLU A 68 -21.69 -23.90 37.59
CA GLU A 68 -21.97 -22.48 37.65
C GLU A 68 -21.14 -21.89 38.79
N ASP A 69 -20.14 -21.06 38.48
CA ASP A 69 -19.53 -20.18 39.47
C ASP A 69 -19.48 -18.76 38.90
N GLU A 70 -20.37 -17.92 39.43
CA GLU A 70 -20.34 -16.47 39.29
C GLU A 70 -19.11 -15.90 40.01
N GLU A 71 -18.09 -15.52 39.25
CA GLU A 71 -17.00 -14.68 39.76
C GLU A 71 -16.86 -13.48 38.82
N ALA A 72 -17.36 -12.34 39.29
CA ALA A 72 -17.30 -11.04 38.65
C ALA A 72 -15.84 -10.59 38.53
N HIS A 73 -15.18 -10.94 37.44
CA HIS A 73 -13.87 -10.41 37.11
C HIS A 73 -14.01 -9.20 36.20
N GLU A 74 -13.76 -8.04 36.81
CA GLU A 74 -13.75 -6.71 36.22
C GLU A 74 -13.16 -6.69 34.81
N GLY A 75 -13.95 -6.12 33.89
CA GLY A 75 -13.54 -5.82 32.53
C GLY A 75 -12.32 -4.91 32.51
N ARG A 76 -11.13 -5.50 32.47
CA ARG A 76 -9.97 -4.88 31.85
C ARG A 76 -10.17 -4.99 30.34
N THR A 77 -11.07 -4.15 29.82
CA THR A 77 -10.84 -3.56 28.50
C THR A 77 -9.50 -2.85 28.60
N SER A 78 -8.44 -3.53 28.18
CA SER A 78 -7.17 -2.85 27.91
C SER A 78 -7.53 -1.76 26.92
N GLY A 79 -7.56 -0.53 27.42
CA GLY A 79 -7.67 0.64 26.57
C GLY A 79 -6.61 0.46 25.50
N TYR A 80 -7.06 0.25 24.26
CA TYR A 80 -6.29 0.67 23.12
C TYR A 80 -6.15 2.17 23.37
N GLU A 81 -5.10 2.57 24.08
CA GLU A 81 -4.63 3.95 24.07
C GLU A 81 -4.42 4.20 22.59
N GLY A 82 -5.39 4.91 21.99
CA GLY A 82 -5.31 5.32 20.62
C GLY A 82 -3.96 5.99 20.52
N SER A 83 -3.09 5.48 19.64
CA SER A 83 -2.00 6.32 19.20
C SER A 83 -2.68 7.61 18.75
N ASP A 84 -2.40 8.71 19.43
CA ASP A 84 -2.93 10.03 19.07
C ASP A 84 -2.37 10.35 17.69
N PHE A 85 -3.02 9.81 16.67
CA PHE A 85 -2.68 10.02 15.28
C PHE A 85 -3.10 11.45 14.98
N SER A 86 -2.16 12.36 15.16
CA SER A 86 -2.32 13.73 14.71
C SER A 86 -2.12 13.77 13.20
N LEU A 87 -3.09 14.32 12.47
CA LEU A 87 -2.87 14.58 11.05
C LEU A 87 -1.67 15.52 10.89
N PRO A 88 -0.84 15.33 9.84
CA PRO A 88 0.14 16.33 9.44
C PRO A 88 -0.57 17.68 9.28
N ASN A 89 0.15 18.78 9.54
CA ASN A 89 -0.40 20.12 9.34
C ASN A 89 0.28 20.85 8.17
N GLY A 90 -0.35 21.92 7.71
CA GLY A 90 0.21 22.83 6.71
C GLY A 90 0.58 22.13 5.40
N TYR A 91 1.83 22.28 4.98
CA TYR A 91 2.37 21.77 3.72
C TYR A 91 2.29 20.23 3.61
N TRP A 92 2.66 19.52 4.67
CA TRP A 92 2.71 18.05 4.68
C TRP A 92 1.32 17.44 4.53
N LEU A 93 0.29 18.07 5.11
CA LEU A 93 -1.10 17.67 4.90
C LEU A 93 -1.46 17.76 3.43
N ARG A 94 -1.25 18.94 2.83
CA ARG A 94 -1.56 19.18 1.41
C ARG A 94 -0.83 18.21 0.50
N LEU A 95 0.45 17.96 0.76
CA LEU A 95 1.26 17.01 -0.01
C LEU A 95 0.70 15.58 0.12
N SER A 96 0.36 15.14 1.33
CA SER A 96 -0.19 13.80 1.56
C SER A 96 -1.55 13.59 0.88
N GLU A 97 -2.45 14.57 0.97
CA GLU A 97 -3.75 14.55 0.30
C GLU A 97 -3.57 14.57 -1.24
N ALA A 98 -2.66 15.40 -1.74
CA ALA A 98 -2.29 15.46 -3.15
C ALA A 98 -1.75 14.12 -3.68
N LEU A 99 -0.85 13.47 -2.93
CA LEU A 99 -0.29 12.16 -3.27
C LEU A 99 -1.36 11.08 -3.27
N PHE A 100 -2.27 11.10 -2.29
CA PHE A 100 -3.38 10.18 -2.24
C PHE A 100 -4.33 10.39 -3.43
N GLN A 101 -4.68 11.65 -3.75
CA GLN A 101 -5.49 11.97 -4.92
C GLN A 101 -4.83 11.46 -6.21
N LEU A 102 -3.53 11.71 -6.39
CA LEU A 102 -2.78 11.24 -7.55
C LEU A 102 -2.77 9.70 -7.63
N SER A 103 -2.55 9.02 -6.50
CA SER A 103 -2.59 7.56 -6.43
C SER A 103 -3.95 7.03 -6.86
N MET A 104 -5.04 7.63 -6.37
CA MET A 104 -6.40 7.26 -6.76
C MET A 104 -6.71 7.57 -8.22
N MET A 105 -6.14 8.64 -8.79
CA MET A 105 -6.27 8.90 -10.23
C MET A 105 -5.69 7.77 -11.07
N PHE A 106 -4.57 7.17 -10.66
CA PHE A 106 -4.01 6.01 -11.36
C PHE A 106 -4.92 4.79 -11.23
N TRP A 107 -5.44 4.51 -10.03
CA TRP A 107 -6.32 3.35 -9.78
C TRP A 107 -7.71 3.47 -10.40
N THR A 108 -8.24 4.69 -10.54
CA THR A 108 -9.55 4.96 -11.12
C THR A 108 -9.50 5.33 -12.60
N HIS A 109 -8.32 5.24 -13.22
CA HIS A 109 -8.13 5.51 -14.64
C HIS A 109 -9.04 4.61 -15.47
N GLN A 110 -9.83 5.23 -16.34
CA GLN A 110 -10.65 4.54 -17.33
C GLN A 110 -10.43 5.23 -18.67
N ASP A 111 -9.96 4.49 -19.67
CA ASP A 111 -9.85 4.99 -21.03
C ASP A 111 -11.23 4.92 -21.72
N PRO A 112 -11.75 6.03 -22.28
CA PRO A 112 -13.00 6.02 -23.05
C PRO A 112 -13.01 5.00 -24.20
N SER A 113 -11.84 4.65 -24.74
CA SER A 113 -11.70 3.66 -25.81
C SER A 113 -11.67 2.20 -25.30
N GLY A 114 -11.70 2.00 -23.99
CA GLY A 114 -11.53 0.70 -23.35
C GLY A 114 -10.11 0.13 -23.45
N ASN A 115 -9.14 0.92 -23.92
CA ASN A 115 -7.76 0.47 -24.06
C ASN A 115 -6.98 0.71 -22.76
N MET A 116 -6.87 -0.36 -21.97
CA MET A 116 -6.11 -0.37 -20.72
C MET A 116 -4.60 -0.28 -20.89
N SER A 117 -4.07 -0.26 -22.13
CA SER A 117 -2.64 -0.02 -22.36
C SER A 117 -2.21 1.35 -21.85
N SER A 118 -3.08 2.37 -21.84
CA SER A 118 -2.74 3.71 -21.32
C SER A 118 -2.63 3.81 -19.79
N SER A 119 -2.97 2.75 -19.05
CA SER A 119 -2.94 2.74 -17.58
C SER A 119 -1.51 2.63 -17.05
N ALA A 120 -1.10 3.61 -16.25
CA ALA A 120 0.20 3.60 -15.57
C ALA A 120 0.40 2.36 -14.69
N ILE A 121 -0.66 1.91 -14.01
CA ILE A 121 -0.61 0.74 -13.12
C ILE A 121 -0.46 -0.55 -13.94
N ASN A 122 -1.10 -0.65 -15.10
CA ASN A 122 -0.96 -1.83 -15.94
C ASN A 122 0.46 -1.90 -16.54
N TYR A 123 1.02 -0.77 -16.96
CA TYR A 123 2.43 -0.70 -17.37
C TYR A 123 3.38 -1.08 -16.25
N TYR A 124 3.17 -0.55 -15.04
CA TYR A 124 3.97 -0.90 -13.88
C TYR A 124 3.91 -2.40 -13.60
N THR A 125 2.70 -2.99 -13.61
CA THR A 125 2.50 -4.44 -13.43
C THR A 125 3.22 -5.26 -14.50
N ALA A 126 3.20 -4.80 -15.76
CA ALA A 126 3.91 -5.48 -16.84
C ALA A 126 5.44 -5.45 -16.65
N VAL A 127 5.99 -4.32 -16.20
CA VAL A 127 7.42 -4.16 -15.91
C VAL A 127 7.84 -4.98 -14.70
N MET A 128 7.02 -5.06 -13.65
CA MET A 128 7.27 -5.92 -12.49
C MET A 128 7.40 -7.40 -12.87
N GLY A 129 6.68 -7.84 -13.91
CA GLY A 129 6.81 -9.20 -14.43
C GLY A 129 8.18 -9.53 -15.05
N ILE A 130 9.07 -8.54 -15.23
CA ILE A 130 10.39 -8.68 -15.86
C ILE A 130 11.49 -8.55 -14.80
N GLN A 131 12.36 -9.55 -14.72
CA GLN A 131 13.51 -9.54 -13.83
C GLN A 131 14.59 -8.59 -14.36
N GLN A 132 14.98 -7.60 -13.55
CA GLN A 132 15.91 -6.53 -13.99
C GLN A 132 17.30 -7.04 -14.40
N GLN A 133 17.81 -8.06 -13.72
CA GLN A 133 19.19 -8.53 -13.90
C GLN A 133 19.37 -9.46 -15.11
N SER A 134 18.38 -10.32 -15.36
CA SER A 134 18.41 -11.31 -16.44
C SER A 134 17.61 -10.90 -17.67
N LEU A 135 16.77 -9.86 -17.55
CA LEU A 135 15.75 -9.47 -18.54
C LEU A 135 14.82 -10.61 -18.96
N THR A 136 14.70 -11.64 -18.12
CA THR A 136 13.76 -12.75 -18.28
C THR A 136 12.49 -12.48 -17.51
N PHE A 137 11.38 -13.11 -17.92
CA PHE A 137 10.16 -13.07 -17.12
C PHE A 137 10.36 -13.75 -15.77
N HIS A 138 9.74 -13.20 -14.72
CA HIS A 138 9.68 -13.86 -13.42
C HIS A 138 8.93 -15.20 -13.56
N SER A 139 9.41 -16.22 -12.84
CA SER A 139 8.66 -17.47 -12.67
C SER A 139 7.29 -17.16 -12.07
N ALA A 140 6.24 -17.84 -12.54
CA ALA A 140 4.86 -17.61 -12.14
C ALA A 140 4.69 -17.49 -10.62
N HIS A 141 5.37 -18.36 -9.86
CA HIS A 141 5.34 -18.34 -8.40
C HIS A 141 5.78 -17.00 -7.78
N ASN A 142 6.84 -16.38 -8.31
CA ASN A 142 7.37 -15.12 -7.76
C ASN A 142 6.51 -13.93 -8.19
N SER A 143 6.03 -13.93 -9.43
CA SER A 143 5.11 -12.91 -9.96
C SER A 143 3.79 -12.87 -9.17
N THR A 144 3.29 -14.02 -8.73
CA THR A 144 2.02 -14.12 -7.99
C THR A 144 2.08 -13.45 -6.62
N SER A 145 3.22 -13.49 -5.92
CA SER A 145 3.39 -12.81 -4.63
C SER A 145 3.38 -11.29 -4.79
N GLU A 146 4.13 -10.78 -5.77
CA GLU A 146 4.20 -9.35 -6.06
C GLU A 146 2.84 -8.78 -6.51
N LEU A 147 2.16 -9.50 -7.40
CA LEU A 147 0.82 -9.14 -7.87
C LEU A 147 -0.20 -9.16 -6.73
N ALA A 148 -0.10 -10.14 -5.81
CA ALA A 148 -0.95 -10.18 -4.63
C ALA A 148 -0.69 -8.98 -3.70
N GLY A 149 0.56 -8.56 -3.54
CA GLY A 149 0.91 -7.34 -2.81
C GLY A 149 0.31 -6.08 -3.43
N LEU A 150 0.41 -5.95 -4.77
CA LEU A 150 -0.18 -4.81 -5.49
C LEU A 150 -1.71 -4.78 -5.36
N ILE A 151 -2.38 -5.94 -5.47
CA ILE A 151 -3.83 -6.06 -5.22
C ILE A 151 -4.17 -5.62 -3.80
N TRP A 152 -3.38 -6.04 -2.81
CA TRP A 152 -3.62 -5.70 -1.41
C TRP A 152 -3.51 -4.19 -1.17
N ILE A 153 -2.46 -3.55 -1.68
CA ILE A 153 -2.28 -2.08 -1.61
C ILE A 153 -3.44 -1.36 -2.31
N GLY A 154 -3.83 -1.81 -3.52
CA GLY A 154 -4.96 -1.25 -4.24
C GLY A 154 -6.26 -1.32 -3.43
N ARG A 155 -6.53 -2.45 -2.76
CA ARG A 155 -7.70 -2.59 -1.88
C ARG A 155 -7.69 -1.61 -0.72
N LEU A 156 -6.53 -1.40 -0.09
CA LEU A 156 -6.40 -0.43 1.01
C LEU A 156 -6.70 1.00 0.53
N LEU A 157 -6.14 1.39 -0.62
CA LEU A 157 -6.39 2.71 -1.20
C LEU A 157 -7.86 2.91 -1.56
N PHE A 158 -8.51 1.90 -2.14
CA PHE A 158 -9.94 1.96 -2.44
C PHE A 158 -10.82 1.99 -1.18
N LEU A 159 -10.36 1.41 -0.06
CA LEU A 159 -11.10 1.44 1.20
C LEU A 159 -11.10 2.85 1.80
N GLU A 160 -9.93 3.51 1.82
CA GLU A 160 -9.82 4.92 2.22
C GLU A 160 -10.60 5.83 1.24
N TYR A 161 -10.55 5.56 -0.06
CA TYR A 161 -11.31 6.33 -1.05
C TYR A 161 -12.83 6.15 -0.92
N ALA A 162 -13.29 4.95 -0.54
CA ALA A 162 -14.70 4.67 -0.38
C ALA A 162 -15.27 5.31 0.89
N LEU A 163 -14.51 5.21 2.00
CA LEU A 163 -14.93 5.61 3.34
C LEU A 163 -13.77 6.28 4.09
N PRO A 164 -13.39 7.50 3.70
CA PRO A 164 -12.27 8.18 4.32
C PRO A 164 -12.59 8.52 5.77
N VAL A 165 -11.63 8.32 6.66
CA VAL A 165 -11.82 8.58 8.10
C VAL A 165 -12.00 10.07 8.36
N TYR A 166 -11.21 10.88 7.66
CA TYR A 166 -11.21 12.34 7.75
C TYR A 166 -11.59 12.94 6.39
N SER A 167 -12.07 14.18 6.40
CA SER A 167 -12.34 14.88 5.14
C SER A 167 -11.04 15.43 4.55
N TYR A 168 -10.88 15.26 3.24
CA TYR A 168 -9.73 15.78 2.49
C TYR A 168 -10.07 17.21 2.02
N ASN A 169 -9.80 18.18 2.87
CA ASN A 169 -10.23 19.58 2.68
C ASN A 169 -9.23 20.41 1.88
N THR A 170 -7.99 19.92 1.68
CA THR A 170 -6.98 20.68 0.92
C THR A 170 -7.10 20.45 -0.59
N LEU A 171 -7.91 19.48 -1.01
CA LEU A 171 -8.18 19.17 -2.40
C LEU A 171 -9.13 20.19 -3.05
N VAL A 172 -9.01 20.36 -4.36
CA VAL A 172 -9.93 21.24 -5.13
C VAL A 172 -11.37 20.72 -5.08
N TYR A 173 -11.53 19.40 -5.10
CA TYR A 173 -12.80 18.74 -4.90
C TYR A 173 -12.70 17.96 -3.59
N GLU A 174 -13.32 18.52 -2.55
CA GLU A 174 -13.27 17.97 -1.20
C GLU A 174 -13.83 16.55 -1.19
N TRP A 175 -13.10 15.63 -0.54
CA TRP A 175 -13.62 14.30 -0.27
C TRP A 175 -14.20 14.27 1.14
N PRO A 176 -15.51 14.06 1.29
CA PRO A 176 -16.16 14.14 2.59
C PRO A 176 -15.80 12.92 3.43
N CYS A 177 -15.78 13.09 4.75
CA CYS A 177 -15.57 11.97 5.68
C CYS A 177 -16.69 10.93 5.58
N ARG A 178 -16.42 9.70 6.03
CA ARG A 178 -17.36 8.57 5.97
C ARG A 178 -18.72 8.85 6.63
N ASP A 179 -18.77 9.75 7.61
CA ASP A 179 -19.99 10.08 8.36
C ASP A 179 -20.96 10.96 7.55
N HIS A 180 -20.47 11.58 6.47
CA HIS A 180 -21.30 12.35 5.56
C HIS A 180 -22.16 11.48 4.64
N TYR A 181 -21.78 10.21 4.42
CA TYR A 181 -22.53 9.31 3.57
C TYR A 181 -23.74 8.72 4.31
N PRO A 182 -24.94 8.70 3.71
CA PRO A 182 -26.15 8.19 4.36
C PRO A 182 -26.08 6.69 4.67
N SER A 183 -25.33 5.94 3.88
CA SER A 183 -25.09 4.50 4.07
C SER A 183 -23.67 4.17 3.60
N GLN A 184 -22.80 3.86 4.57
CA GLN A 184 -21.42 3.47 4.31
C GLN A 184 -21.33 2.14 3.54
N PRO A 185 -22.14 1.10 3.83
CA PRO A 185 -22.14 -0.14 3.06
C PRO A 185 -22.52 0.07 1.59
N ASP A 186 -23.52 0.90 1.30
CA ASP A 186 -23.95 1.16 -0.07
C ASP A 186 -22.88 1.93 -0.85
N ARG A 187 -22.19 2.87 -0.19
CA ARG A 187 -21.06 3.58 -0.78
C ARG A 187 -19.91 2.62 -1.13
N LEU A 188 -19.54 1.73 -0.20
CA LEU A 188 -18.50 0.73 -0.43
C LEU A 188 -18.89 -0.22 -1.56
N ASP A 189 -20.14 -0.69 -1.59
CA ASP A 189 -20.64 -1.57 -2.64
C ASP A 189 -20.64 -0.90 -4.02
N ALA A 190 -21.00 0.37 -4.10
CA ALA A 190 -20.94 1.15 -5.34
C ALA A 190 -19.50 1.26 -5.87
N ILE A 191 -18.53 1.58 -5.01
CA ILE A 191 -17.11 1.64 -5.39
C ILE A 191 -16.61 0.26 -5.82
N ARG A 192 -16.94 -0.78 -5.05
CA ARG A 192 -16.56 -2.16 -5.36
C ARG A 192 -17.08 -2.60 -6.72
N LYS A 193 -18.36 -2.36 -7.01
CA LYS A 193 -18.98 -2.70 -8.30
C LYS A 193 -18.35 -1.96 -9.47
N LYS A 194 -17.93 -0.71 -9.25
CA LYS A 194 -17.37 0.14 -10.29
C LYS A 194 -15.90 -0.16 -10.62
N TYR A 195 -15.09 -0.47 -9.60
CA TYR A 195 -13.63 -0.52 -9.77
C TYR A 195 -12.97 -1.84 -9.34
N LEU A 196 -13.56 -2.59 -8.42
CA LEU A 196 -12.87 -3.73 -7.78
C LEU A 196 -13.35 -5.11 -8.28
N ASN A 197 -14.40 -5.14 -9.10
CA ASN A 197 -14.92 -6.41 -9.62
C ASN A 197 -14.11 -6.89 -10.83
N ARG A 198 -14.09 -8.22 -10.99
CA ARG A 198 -13.51 -8.88 -12.16
C ARG A 198 -14.26 -8.45 -13.43
N GLY A 199 -13.53 -8.21 -14.51
CA GLY A 199 -14.09 -7.75 -15.79
C GLY A 199 -14.45 -6.25 -15.85
N CYS A 200 -14.14 -5.47 -14.81
CA CYS A 200 -14.21 -4.01 -14.90
C CYS A 200 -13.06 -3.49 -15.78
N TYR A 201 -13.36 -2.58 -16.71
CA TYR A 201 -12.37 -1.86 -17.55
C TYR A 201 -11.59 -0.83 -16.72
N THR A 202 -10.84 -1.34 -15.74
CA THR A 202 -10.09 -0.57 -14.74
C THR A 202 -8.77 -1.30 -14.47
N PRO A 203 -7.73 -0.58 -14.01
CA PRO A 203 -6.44 -1.20 -13.72
C PRO A 203 -6.55 -2.38 -12.74
N PHE A 204 -7.42 -2.25 -11.74
CA PHE A 204 -7.63 -3.31 -10.75
C PHE A 204 -8.30 -4.56 -11.35
N GLY A 205 -9.25 -4.38 -12.28
CA GLY A 205 -9.88 -5.49 -13.00
C GLY A 205 -8.88 -6.29 -13.84
N GLU A 206 -8.00 -5.61 -14.57
CA GLU A 206 -6.92 -6.24 -15.36
C GLU A 206 -5.93 -7.03 -14.48
N ILE A 207 -5.53 -6.45 -13.35
CA ILE A 207 -4.64 -7.11 -12.39
C ILE A 207 -5.29 -8.39 -11.83
N ILE A 208 -6.59 -8.38 -11.56
CA ILE A 208 -7.32 -9.59 -11.13
C ILE A 208 -7.32 -10.65 -12.23
N GLU A 209 -7.57 -10.26 -13.48
CA GLU A 209 -7.53 -11.17 -14.63
C GLU A 209 -6.13 -11.79 -14.77
N LEU A 210 -5.08 -10.97 -14.74
CA LEU A 210 -3.69 -11.44 -14.79
C LEU A 210 -3.39 -12.46 -13.68
N LYS A 211 -3.83 -12.19 -12.44
CA LYS A 211 -3.67 -13.13 -11.32
C LYS A 211 -4.41 -14.44 -11.54
N ALA A 212 -5.54 -14.43 -12.26
CA ALA A 212 -6.29 -15.65 -12.51
C ALA A 212 -5.62 -16.58 -13.53
N PHE A 213 -4.66 -16.07 -14.32
CA PHE A 213 -3.92 -16.84 -15.32
C PHE A 213 -2.51 -17.26 -14.88
N ALA A 214 -1.94 -16.61 -13.86
CA ALA A 214 -0.61 -16.89 -13.29
C ALA A 214 -0.67 -17.89 -12.12
#